data_AF-A0A4R6BTW9-F1
#
_entry.id   AF-A0A4R6BTW9-F1
#
_cell.length_a   1.000
_cell.length_b   1.000
_cell.length_c   1.000
_cell.angle_alpha   90.00
_cell.angle_beta   90.00
_cell.angle_gamma   90.00
#
_symmetry.space_group_name_H-M   'P 1'
#
loop_
_entity.id
_entity.type
_entity.pdbx_description
1 polymer ?
#
loop_
_entity_poly.entity_id
_entity_poly.type
_entity_poly.pdbx_seq_one_letter_code
_entity_poly.pdbx_strand_id
1 'polypeptide(L)'
;MSLSFMDIFEEWADNYDEAVTGHNPEYKDVFENYPFMLGEAAKRAHGRTIEFGPGTGNLTLLLQNKGLEITAVEPSREMAAIGEHKTGLVFQHGDFLHFDKQPADTIISSFAFHHLTDSEKETAIKDYHSLLSEDGRIIILDTVFNSIEEKQEIIDYYRSLGYHNLVDDLNREYYPLKQHMHMLAERSGYNYEAVQLNKFAHLQVLTKKNFKRPADLIGDTPLVELTTFKLPAGVRLFAKLEMYNLGGSIKDRLGQNIIEQALFRGDIKTGEVVEATAGNTGIGLALACQAHGLKLRVYVPQKFSVEKQDIMRALGAELVHTATADGMLGARAAAKSYADATGAFYTNQFETLDNPASYDKLAREITDAVGTVDMIVAGAGSGGTFTGLAERLKPTGTRTVIVEPVGSILNGGASGSHRTEGIGVEVWPEFLEHNLIDAVETISDDAAFAAVKQLAVQEGLLVGSSSGASLTAALNQAQNVKGNVVVIFPDASDRYLSQHIYE
;
A
#
# COMPACT_ATOMS: atom_id res chain seq x y z
N MET A 1 -4.39 -22.48 -28.46
CA MET A 1 -5.72 -23.08 -28.24
C MET A 1 -5.87 -24.32 -29.12
N SER A 2 -6.62 -25.33 -28.68
CA SER A 2 -7.07 -26.39 -29.59
C SER A 2 -8.10 -25.81 -30.57
N LEU A 3 -8.05 -26.23 -31.83
CA LEU A 3 -9.02 -25.83 -32.87
C LEU A 3 -10.48 -26.07 -32.45
N SER A 4 -10.73 -27.00 -31.52
CA SER A 4 -12.08 -27.30 -30.99
C SER A 4 -12.72 -26.19 -30.15
N PHE A 5 -11.98 -25.16 -29.72
CA PHE A 5 -12.50 -24.11 -28.85
C PHE A 5 -13.28 -23.03 -29.64
N MET A 6 -12.83 -22.68 -30.85
CA MET A 6 -13.49 -21.66 -31.68
C MET A 6 -14.73 -22.19 -32.40
N ASP A 7 -14.69 -23.46 -32.83
CA ASP A 7 -15.80 -24.10 -33.56
C ASP A 7 -17.11 -24.11 -32.75
N ILE A 8 -17.03 -24.22 -31.41
CA ILE A 8 -18.21 -24.24 -30.53
C ILE A 8 -18.89 -22.87 -30.46
N PHE A 9 -18.14 -21.77 -30.47
CA PHE A 9 -18.75 -20.43 -30.37
C PHE A 9 -19.38 -19.97 -31.70
N GLU A 10 -18.80 -20.34 -32.84
CA GLU A 10 -19.35 -20.04 -34.16
C GLU A 10 -20.71 -20.74 -34.38
N GLU A 11 -20.90 -21.98 -33.90
CA GLU A 11 -22.16 -22.72 -34.02
C GLU A 11 -23.32 -22.11 -33.24
N TRP A 12 -23.04 -21.36 -32.17
CA TRP A 12 -24.07 -20.81 -31.28
C TRP A 12 -24.48 -19.37 -31.60
N ALA A 13 -23.72 -18.64 -32.43
CA ALA A 13 -23.89 -17.20 -32.63
C ALA A 13 -25.32 -16.78 -33.00
N ASP A 14 -25.95 -17.50 -33.92
CA ASP A 14 -27.28 -17.16 -34.42
C ASP A 14 -28.43 -17.57 -33.46
N ASN A 15 -28.20 -18.53 -32.56
CA ASN A 15 -29.26 -19.15 -31.74
C ASN A 15 -29.06 -18.99 -30.22
N TYR A 16 -27.98 -18.34 -29.77
CA TYR A 16 -27.65 -18.24 -28.34
C TYR A 16 -28.77 -17.60 -27.52
N ASP A 17 -29.31 -16.47 -27.98
CA ASP A 17 -30.40 -15.77 -27.28
C ASP A 17 -31.70 -16.60 -27.24
N GLU A 18 -31.95 -17.45 -28.25
CA GLU A 18 -33.08 -18.39 -28.25
C GLU A 18 -32.87 -19.53 -27.25
N ALA A 19 -31.63 -20.02 -27.12
CA ALA A 19 -31.28 -21.07 -26.17
C ALA A 19 -31.40 -20.59 -24.72
N VAL A 20 -30.88 -19.41 -24.38
CA VAL A 20 -30.95 -18.86 -23.02
C VAL A 20 -32.35 -18.39 -22.60
N THR A 21 -33.25 -18.17 -23.57
CA THR A 21 -34.67 -17.88 -23.30
C THR A 21 -35.53 -19.15 -23.15
N GLY A 22 -34.91 -20.34 -23.24
CA GLY A 22 -35.57 -21.62 -22.97
C GLY A 22 -36.37 -22.19 -24.14
N HIS A 23 -36.15 -21.69 -25.37
CA HIS A 23 -36.81 -22.22 -26.57
C HIS A 23 -36.16 -23.53 -27.06
N ASN A 24 -34.89 -23.79 -26.69
CA ASN A 24 -34.27 -25.09 -26.86
C ASN A 24 -34.58 -25.99 -25.63
N PRO A 25 -35.37 -27.07 -25.79
CA PRO A 25 -35.75 -27.94 -24.68
C PRO A 25 -34.57 -28.60 -23.98
N GLU A 26 -33.47 -28.85 -24.70
CA GLU A 26 -32.31 -29.56 -24.15
C GLU A 26 -31.54 -28.71 -23.11
N TYR A 27 -31.53 -27.38 -23.28
CA TYR A 27 -30.77 -26.46 -22.41
C TYR A 27 -31.63 -25.69 -21.41
N LYS A 28 -32.95 -25.92 -21.41
CA LYS A 28 -33.90 -25.19 -20.56
C LYS A 28 -33.51 -25.18 -19.08
N ASP A 29 -33.05 -26.32 -18.56
CA ASP A 29 -32.70 -26.46 -17.14
C ASP A 29 -31.32 -25.82 -16.82
N VAL A 30 -30.43 -25.71 -17.80
CA VAL A 30 -29.12 -25.02 -17.65
C VAL A 30 -29.35 -23.52 -17.46
N PHE A 31 -30.25 -22.96 -18.27
CA PHE A 31 -30.59 -21.53 -18.25
C PHE A 31 -31.83 -21.20 -17.41
N GLU A 32 -32.26 -22.11 -16.54
CA GLU A 32 -33.37 -21.83 -15.62
C GLU A 32 -33.02 -20.62 -14.74
N ASN A 33 -33.90 -19.61 -14.75
CA ASN A 33 -33.71 -18.32 -14.06
C ASN A 33 -32.53 -17.47 -14.58
N TYR A 34 -32.12 -17.62 -15.85
CA TYR A 34 -30.97 -16.91 -16.43
C TYR A 34 -30.90 -15.39 -16.16
N PRO A 35 -31.98 -14.59 -16.35
CA PRO A 35 -31.93 -13.16 -16.04
C PRO A 35 -31.64 -12.86 -14.56
N PHE A 36 -32.16 -13.69 -13.64
CA PHE A 36 -31.88 -13.56 -12.21
C PHE A 36 -30.41 -13.88 -11.92
N MET A 37 -29.86 -14.93 -12.52
CA MET A 37 -28.46 -15.32 -12.33
C MET A 37 -27.48 -14.23 -12.82
N LEU A 38 -27.70 -13.68 -14.01
CA LEU A 38 -26.89 -12.57 -14.51
C LEU A 38 -27.01 -11.34 -13.60
N GLY A 39 -28.22 -11.04 -13.10
CA GLY A 39 -28.45 -9.97 -12.15
C GLY A 39 -27.67 -10.15 -10.84
N GLU A 40 -27.61 -11.37 -10.31
CA GLU A 40 -26.81 -11.69 -9.11
C GLU A 40 -25.30 -11.55 -9.35
N ALA A 41 -24.82 -11.90 -10.54
CA ALA A 41 -23.42 -11.68 -10.92
C ALA A 41 -23.09 -10.18 -11.03
N ALA A 42 -23.91 -9.41 -11.77
CA ALA A 42 -23.74 -7.96 -11.94
C ALA A 42 -23.84 -7.18 -10.61
N LYS A 43 -24.67 -7.64 -9.65
CA LYS A 43 -24.74 -7.04 -8.31
C LYS A 43 -23.40 -7.07 -7.56
N ARG A 44 -22.56 -8.06 -7.81
CA ARG A 44 -21.27 -8.24 -7.12
C ARG A 44 -20.12 -7.47 -7.78
N ALA A 45 -20.26 -7.08 -9.04
CA ALA A 45 -19.26 -6.30 -9.80
C ALA A 45 -19.21 -4.83 -9.34
N HIS A 46 -18.04 -4.21 -9.44
CA HIS A 46 -17.81 -2.80 -9.10
C HIS A 46 -16.58 -2.24 -9.84
N GLY A 47 -16.52 -0.91 -9.97
CA GLY A 47 -15.38 -0.21 -10.56
C GLY A 47 -15.11 -0.59 -12.01
N ARG A 48 -13.82 -0.58 -12.37
CA ARG A 48 -13.31 -1.03 -13.66
C ARG A 48 -13.48 -2.53 -13.78
N THR A 49 -14.21 -2.96 -14.80
CA THR A 49 -14.66 -4.33 -14.98
C THR A 49 -14.15 -4.90 -16.29
N ILE A 50 -13.39 -5.99 -16.22
CA ILE A 50 -13.06 -6.79 -17.41
C ILE A 50 -14.07 -7.93 -17.49
N GLU A 51 -14.86 -7.97 -18.55
CA GLU A 51 -15.83 -9.02 -18.83
C GLU A 51 -15.27 -9.96 -19.89
N PHE A 52 -15.06 -11.23 -19.55
CA PHE A 52 -14.60 -12.26 -20.48
C PHE A 52 -15.75 -13.13 -20.97
N GLY A 53 -15.81 -13.33 -22.29
CA GLY A 53 -16.88 -14.08 -22.95
C GLY A 53 -18.25 -13.40 -22.77
N PRO A 54 -18.40 -12.10 -23.11
CA PRO A 54 -19.70 -11.42 -23.07
C PRO A 54 -20.74 -12.05 -24.02
N GLY A 55 -20.30 -12.83 -25.02
CA GLY A 55 -21.16 -13.44 -26.03
C GLY A 55 -21.97 -12.37 -26.76
N THR A 56 -23.29 -12.52 -26.78
CA THR A 56 -24.22 -11.55 -27.37
C THR A 56 -24.48 -10.33 -26.47
N GLY A 57 -23.75 -10.14 -25.37
CA GLY A 57 -23.77 -8.91 -24.54
C GLY A 57 -24.85 -8.83 -23.46
N ASN A 58 -25.45 -9.95 -23.06
CA ASN A 58 -26.55 -9.95 -22.07
C ASN A 58 -26.11 -9.49 -20.67
N LEU A 59 -24.95 -9.94 -20.19
CA LEU A 59 -24.38 -9.47 -18.92
C LEU A 59 -23.80 -8.06 -19.05
N THR A 60 -23.14 -7.75 -20.17
CA THR A 60 -22.63 -6.41 -20.50
C THR A 60 -23.68 -5.32 -20.31
N LEU A 61 -24.92 -5.52 -20.78
CA LEU A 61 -26.02 -4.56 -20.58
C LEU A 61 -26.31 -4.29 -19.10
N LEU A 62 -26.28 -5.33 -18.25
CA LEU A 62 -26.51 -5.18 -16.82
C LEU A 62 -25.37 -4.43 -16.13
N LEU A 63 -24.12 -4.69 -16.54
CA LEU A 63 -22.95 -3.98 -16.06
C LEU A 63 -23.00 -2.49 -16.48
N GLN A 64 -23.41 -2.19 -17.72
CA GLN A 64 -23.59 -0.82 -18.23
C GLN A 64 -24.69 -0.09 -17.44
N ASN A 65 -25.82 -0.74 -17.18
CA ASN A 65 -26.91 -0.18 -16.38
C ASN A 65 -26.50 0.14 -14.94
N LYS A 66 -25.45 -0.50 -14.43
CA LYS A 66 -24.86 -0.23 -13.12
C LYS A 66 -23.82 0.90 -13.17
N GLY A 67 -23.49 1.43 -14.35
CA GLY A 67 -22.54 2.52 -14.55
C GLY A 67 -21.09 2.09 -14.37
N LEU A 68 -20.76 0.82 -14.62
CA LEU A 68 -19.38 0.33 -14.54
C LEU A 68 -18.57 0.71 -15.79
N GLU A 69 -17.26 0.90 -15.61
CA GLU A 69 -16.32 1.06 -16.72
C GLU A 69 -15.95 -0.33 -17.23
N ILE A 70 -16.39 -0.70 -18.43
CA ILE A 70 -16.33 -2.09 -18.92
C ILE A 70 -15.33 -2.21 -20.05
N THR A 71 -14.45 -3.20 -19.95
CA THR A 71 -13.75 -3.78 -21.09
C THR A 71 -14.27 -5.18 -21.33
N ALA A 72 -14.98 -5.35 -22.44
CA ALA A 72 -15.50 -6.63 -22.88
C ALA A 72 -14.46 -7.32 -23.80
N VAL A 73 -14.10 -8.56 -23.48
CA VAL A 73 -13.11 -9.37 -24.22
C VAL A 73 -13.80 -10.62 -24.75
N GLU A 74 -13.93 -10.70 -26.08
CA GLU A 74 -14.70 -11.74 -26.76
C GLU A 74 -13.85 -12.46 -27.83
N PRO A 75 -13.69 -13.79 -27.74
CA PRO A 75 -12.96 -14.55 -28.74
C PRO A 75 -13.69 -14.69 -30.08
N SER A 76 -15.03 -14.78 -30.12
CA SER A 76 -15.80 -14.92 -31.37
C SER A 76 -16.14 -13.56 -31.98
N ARG A 77 -15.77 -13.34 -33.24
CA ARG A 77 -16.06 -12.08 -33.95
C ARG A 77 -17.55 -11.95 -34.27
N GLU A 78 -18.22 -13.07 -34.49
CA GLU A 78 -19.64 -13.18 -34.78
C GLU A 78 -20.47 -12.79 -33.55
N MET A 79 -20.15 -13.39 -32.39
CA MET A 79 -20.76 -13.04 -31.11
C MET A 79 -20.49 -11.58 -30.76
N ALA A 80 -19.24 -11.13 -30.92
CA ALA A 80 -18.86 -9.74 -30.70
C ALA A 80 -19.72 -8.80 -31.54
N ALA A 81 -19.88 -9.04 -32.84
CA ALA A 81 -20.69 -8.17 -33.69
C ALA A 81 -22.16 -8.05 -33.20
N ILE A 82 -22.76 -9.14 -32.71
CA ILE A 82 -24.11 -9.13 -32.14
C ILE A 82 -24.12 -8.34 -30.81
N GLY A 83 -23.15 -8.60 -29.93
CA GLY A 83 -23.02 -7.95 -28.63
C GLY A 83 -22.74 -6.45 -28.75
N GLU A 84 -21.86 -6.04 -29.66
CA GLU A 84 -21.54 -4.65 -29.98
C GLU A 84 -22.77 -3.92 -30.51
N HIS A 85 -23.54 -4.54 -31.41
CA HIS A 85 -24.79 -3.98 -31.90
C HIS A 85 -25.84 -3.84 -30.77
N LYS A 86 -25.92 -4.82 -29.87
CA LYS A 86 -26.87 -4.82 -28.75
C LYS A 86 -26.53 -3.79 -27.66
N THR A 87 -25.25 -3.65 -27.33
CA THR A 87 -24.76 -2.87 -26.17
C THR A 87 -24.24 -1.48 -26.54
N GLY A 88 -23.88 -1.27 -27.81
CA GLY A 88 -23.16 -0.09 -28.27
C GLY A 88 -21.71 0.00 -27.76
N LEU A 89 -21.20 -1.02 -27.06
CA LEU A 89 -19.83 -1.11 -26.56
C LEU A 89 -18.99 -1.89 -27.57
N VAL A 90 -17.79 -1.41 -27.91
CA VAL A 90 -16.84 -2.16 -28.76
C VAL A 90 -16.18 -3.26 -27.94
N PHE A 91 -16.16 -4.48 -28.47
CA PHE A 91 -15.57 -5.64 -27.79
C PHE A 91 -14.14 -5.85 -28.30
N GLN A 92 -13.22 -6.08 -27.38
CA GLN A 92 -11.84 -6.42 -27.72
C GLN A 92 -11.76 -7.89 -28.12
N HIS A 93 -11.01 -8.17 -29.18
CA HIS A 93 -10.73 -9.55 -29.56
C HIS A 93 -9.63 -10.13 -28.67
N GLY A 94 -9.95 -11.19 -27.94
CA GLY A 94 -9.04 -11.86 -27.01
C GLY A 94 -9.72 -13.02 -26.28
N ASP A 95 -8.99 -13.63 -25.36
CA ASP A 95 -9.50 -14.71 -24.50
C ASP A 95 -9.06 -14.50 -23.03
N PHE A 96 -9.41 -15.44 -22.16
CA PHE A 96 -9.09 -15.40 -20.73
C PHE A 96 -7.58 -15.30 -20.42
N LEU A 97 -6.70 -15.70 -21.34
CA LEU A 97 -5.25 -15.74 -21.19
C LEU A 97 -4.53 -14.70 -22.06
N HIS A 98 -5.12 -14.32 -23.21
CA HIS A 98 -4.54 -13.42 -24.20
C HIS A 98 -5.48 -12.23 -24.47
N PHE A 99 -5.20 -11.11 -23.80
CA PHE A 99 -5.95 -9.86 -23.88
C PHE A 99 -5.04 -8.68 -23.52
N ASP A 100 -5.50 -7.46 -23.75
CA ASP A 100 -4.79 -6.26 -23.32
C ASP A 100 -4.88 -6.11 -21.79
N LYS A 101 -3.77 -6.37 -21.09
CA LYS A 101 -3.71 -6.40 -19.63
C LYS A 101 -3.79 -4.98 -19.07
N GLN A 102 -4.85 -4.71 -18.33
CA GLN A 102 -5.09 -3.43 -17.68
C GLN A 102 -5.58 -3.61 -16.23
N PRO A 103 -5.38 -2.62 -15.35
CA PRO A 103 -5.86 -2.68 -13.99
C PRO A 103 -7.40 -2.73 -13.93
N ALA A 104 -7.94 -3.56 -13.04
CA ALA A 104 -9.37 -3.75 -12.86
C ALA A 104 -9.73 -3.84 -11.38
N ASP A 105 -10.97 -3.53 -11.04
CA ASP A 105 -11.55 -3.75 -9.71
C ASP A 105 -12.42 -5.02 -9.71
N THR A 106 -12.97 -5.38 -10.88
CA THR A 106 -13.69 -6.64 -11.11
C THR A 106 -13.21 -7.34 -12.37
N ILE A 107 -13.04 -8.66 -12.31
CA ILE A 107 -12.98 -9.53 -13.49
C ILE A 107 -14.21 -10.45 -13.43
N ILE A 108 -14.97 -10.54 -14.51
CA ILE A 108 -16.25 -11.26 -14.52
C ILE A 108 -16.43 -12.09 -15.78
N SER A 109 -17.08 -13.25 -15.66
CA SER A 109 -17.52 -14.07 -16.79
C SER A 109 -18.83 -14.79 -16.46
N SER A 110 -19.64 -15.03 -17.48
CA SER A 110 -20.85 -15.84 -17.41
C SER A 110 -20.89 -16.92 -18.48
N PHE A 111 -21.03 -18.18 -18.08
CA PHE A 111 -21.18 -19.35 -18.96
C PHE A 111 -20.10 -19.49 -20.05
N ALA A 112 -18.84 -19.20 -19.71
CA ALA A 112 -17.72 -19.30 -20.65
C ALA A 112 -16.40 -19.80 -20.01
N PHE A 113 -16.27 -19.76 -18.68
CA PHE A 113 -15.03 -20.14 -17.99
C PHE A 113 -14.79 -21.65 -18.01
N HIS A 114 -15.85 -22.45 -18.14
CA HIS A 114 -15.79 -23.92 -18.28
C HIS A 114 -15.09 -24.40 -19.54
N HIS A 115 -14.86 -23.56 -20.55
CA HIS A 115 -14.12 -23.96 -21.75
C HIS A 115 -12.59 -23.99 -21.52
N LEU A 116 -12.09 -23.41 -20.43
CA LEU A 116 -10.67 -23.53 -20.05
C LEU A 116 -10.40 -24.89 -19.43
N THR A 117 -9.28 -25.53 -19.78
CA THR A 117 -8.76 -26.66 -19.00
C THR A 117 -8.40 -26.23 -17.57
N ASP A 118 -8.28 -27.17 -16.63
CA ASP A 118 -7.93 -26.83 -15.24
C ASP A 118 -6.59 -26.09 -15.11
N SER A 119 -5.61 -26.41 -15.97
CA SER A 119 -4.32 -25.70 -16.03
C SER A 119 -4.46 -24.28 -16.56
N GLU A 120 -5.37 -24.06 -17.50
CA GLU A 120 -5.65 -22.72 -18.05
C GLU A 120 -6.43 -21.88 -17.03
N LYS A 121 -7.41 -22.46 -16.32
CA LYS A 121 -8.09 -21.79 -15.19
C LYS A 121 -7.09 -21.34 -14.12
N GLU A 122 -6.12 -22.18 -13.80
CA GLU A 122 -5.06 -21.85 -12.85
C GLU A 122 -4.21 -20.67 -13.31
N THR A 123 -3.80 -20.70 -14.57
CA THR A 123 -3.01 -19.62 -15.18
C THR A 123 -3.80 -18.31 -15.18
N ALA A 124 -5.06 -18.35 -15.61
CA ALA A 124 -5.96 -17.19 -15.66
C ALA A 124 -6.12 -16.55 -14.27
N ILE A 125 -6.59 -17.32 -13.27
CA ILE A 125 -6.86 -16.80 -11.91
C ILE A 125 -5.59 -16.22 -11.26
N LYS A 126 -4.42 -16.82 -11.52
CA LYS A 126 -3.14 -16.32 -11.01
C LYS A 126 -2.74 -15.00 -11.67
N ASP A 127 -2.86 -14.91 -12.99
CA ASP A 127 -2.51 -13.69 -13.73
C ASP A 127 -3.39 -12.50 -13.32
N TYR A 128 -4.69 -12.78 -13.13
CA TYR A 128 -5.69 -11.79 -12.70
C TYR A 128 -5.35 -11.12 -11.37
N HIS A 129 -4.61 -11.78 -10.48
CA HIS A 129 -4.26 -11.25 -9.16
C HIS A 129 -3.46 -9.94 -9.27
N SER A 130 -2.60 -9.83 -10.27
CA SER A 130 -1.78 -8.64 -10.52
C SER A 130 -2.55 -7.46 -11.14
N LEU A 131 -3.68 -7.75 -11.78
CA LEU A 131 -4.54 -6.75 -12.43
C LEU A 131 -5.55 -6.16 -11.45
N LEU A 132 -5.98 -6.95 -10.47
CA LEU A 132 -6.99 -6.56 -9.50
C LEU A 132 -6.48 -5.52 -8.49
N SER A 133 -7.32 -4.55 -8.16
CA SER A 133 -7.17 -3.65 -7.01
C SER A 133 -7.04 -4.43 -5.69
N GLU A 134 -6.71 -3.74 -4.59
CA GLU A 134 -6.64 -4.38 -3.26
C GLU A 134 -7.97 -5.03 -2.85
N ASP A 135 -9.11 -4.40 -3.11
CA ASP A 135 -10.46 -4.93 -2.86
C ASP A 135 -11.05 -5.70 -4.06
N GLY A 136 -10.21 -5.99 -5.04
CA GLY A 136 -10.61 -6.55 -6.32
C GLY A 136 -11.10 -8.00 -6.22
N ARG A 137 -11.96 -8.38 -7.16
CA ARG A 137 -12.60 -9.69 -7.17
C ARG A 137 -12.76 -10.30 -8.56
N ILE A 138 -12.79 -11.62 -8.60
CA ILE A 138 -13.18 -12.40 -9.77
C ILE A 138 -14.58 -12.97 -9.52
N ILE A 139 -15.48 -12.81 -10.49
CA ILE A 139 -16.85 -13.32 -10.44
C ILE A 139 -17.03 -14.30 -11.59
N ILE A 140 -17.38 -15.54 -11.28
CA ILE A 140 -17.59 -16.59 -12.29
C ILE A 140 -18.99 -17.15 -12.07
N LEU A 141 -19.90 -16.83 -12.99
CA LEU A 141 -21.20 -17.47 -13.06
C LEU A 141 -21.10 -18.58 -14.11
N ASP A 142 -21.08 -19.84 -13.71
CA ASP A 142 -20.89 -20.92 -14.69
C ASP A 142 -21.48 -22.24 -14.22
N THR A 143 -21.59 -23.19 -15.13
CA THR A 143 -21.92 -24.58 -14.81
C THR A 143 -20.78 -25.22 -14.03
N VAL A 144 -21.08 -25.67 -12.81
CA VAL A 144 -20.12 -26.26 -11.87
C VAL A 144 -20.78 -27.43 -11.17
N PHE A 145 -20.04 -28.53 -10.99
CA PHE A 145 -20.55 -29.69 -10.28
C PHE A 145 -20.00 -29.75 -8.87
N ASN A 146 -20.82 -30.14 -7.90
CA ASN A 146 -20.41 -30.37 -6.52
C ASN A 146 -19.54 -31.63 -6.40
N SER A 147 -19.73 -32.62 -7.27
CA SER A 147 -18.96 -33.87 -7.32
C SER A 147 -18.96 -34.52 -8.70
N ILE A 148 -18.08 -35.50 -8.92
CA ILE A 148 -18.05 -36.29 -10.17
C ILE A 148 -19.31 -37.16 -10.25
N GLU A 149 -19.75 -37.69 -9.11
CA GLU A 149 -20.94 -38.52 -8.99
C GLU A 149 -22.19 -37.75 -9.41
N GLU A 150 -22.39 -36.52 -8.91
CA GLU A 150 -23.50 -35.64 -9.31
C GLU A 150 -23.47 -35.34 -10.81
N LYS A 151 -22.29 -35.05 -11.37
CA LYS A 151 -22.13 -34.83 -12.82
C LYS A 151 -22.60 -36.04 -13.61
N GLN A 152 -22.20 -37.24 -13.19
CA GLN A 152 -22.57 -38.50 -13.85
C GLN A 152 -24.08 -38.77 -13.74
N GLU A 153 -24.68 -38.55 -12.58
CA GLU A 153 -26.13 -38.69 -12.37
C GLU A 153 -26.94 -37.74 -13.28
N ILE A 154 -26.47 -36.50 -13.43
CA ILE A 154 -27.06 -35.51 -14.33
C ILE A 154 -26.97 -35.99 -15.78
N ILE A 155 -25.80 -36.45 -16.22
CA ILE A 155 -25.59 -36.97 -17.57
C ILE A 155 -26.53 -38.15 -17.86
N ASP A 156 -26.65 -39.11 -16.93
CA ASP A 156 -27.49 -40.29 -17.11
C ASP A 156 -28.98 -39.93 -17.14
N TYR A 157 -29.41 -38.96 -16.33
CA TYR A 157 -30.77 -38.42 -16.36
C TYR A 157 -31.13 -37.82 -17.72
N TYR A 158 -30.32 -36.88 -18.25
CA TYR A 158 -30.63 -36.23 -19.53
C TYR A 158 -30.45 -37.15 -20.73
N ARG A 159 -29.56 -38.15 -20.65
CA ARG A 159 -29.49 -39.24 -21.64
C ARG A 159 -30.80 -40.01 -21.71
N SER A 160 -31.45 -40.27 -20.56
CA SER A 160 -32.75 -40.96 -20.54
C SER A 160 -33.89 -40.16 -21.17
N LEU A 161 -33.76 -38.83 -21.23
CA LEU A 161 -34.71 -37.92 -21.88
C LEU A 161 -34.43 -37.73 -23.38
N GLY A 162 -33.33 -38.28 -23.90
CA GLY A 162 -32.91 -38.14 -25.30
C GLY A 162 -32.27 -36.79 -25.62
N TYR A 163 -31.73 -36.07 -24.62
CA TYR A 163 -31.10 -34.75 -24.82
C TYR A 163 -29.64 -34.94 -25.22
N HIS A 164 -29.43 -35.33 -26.47
CA HIS A 164 -28.11 -35.74 -26.96
C HIS A 164 -27.09 -34.60 -27.00
N ASN A 165 -27.50 -33.39 -27.36
CA ASN A 165 -26.58 -32.25 -27.48
C ASN A 165 -26.08 -31.82 -26.10
N LEU A 166 -26.98 -31.68 -25.12
CA LEU A 166 -26.59 -31.35 -23.74
C LEU A 166 -25.65 -32.43 -23.16
N VAL A 167 -25.96 -33.71 -23.38
CA VAL A 167 -25.11 -34.81 -22.89
C VAL A 167 -23.72 -34.75 -23.53
N ASP A 168 -23.63 -34.45 -24.82
CA ASP A 168 -22.35 -34.35 -25.51
C ASP A 168 -21.50 -33.18 -24.97
N ASP A 169 -22.11 -32.01 -24.73
CA ASP A 169 -21.41 -30.86 -24.13
C ASP A 169 -20.94 -31.15 -22.70
N LEU A 170 -21.78 -31.77 -21.87
CA LEU A 170 -21.42 -32.18 -20.51
C LEU A 170 -20.21 -33.13 -20.46
N ASN A 171 -20.02 -33.94 -21.50
CA ASN A 171 -18.88 -34.86 -21.62
C ASN A 171 -17.66 -34.23 -22.27
N ARG A 172 -17.84 -33.28 -23.19
CA ARG A 172 -16.78 -32.68 -24.00
C ARG A 172 -16.06 -31.53 -23.29
N GLU A 173 -16.79 -30.75 -22.50
CA GLU A 173 -16.29 -29.50 -21.92
C GLU A 173 -15.69 -29.66 -20.52
N TYR A 174 -14.87 -28.69 -20.11
CA TYR A 174 -14.08 -28.73 -18.88
C TYR A 174 -14.81 -28.10 -17.69
N TYR A 175 -16.08 -28.45 -17.49
CA TYR A 175 -16.87 -28.01 -16.33
C TYR A 175 -16.16 -28.37 -15.01
N PRO A 176 -15.79 -27.39 -14.18
CA PRO A 176 -14.99 -27.66 -13.00
C PRO A 176 -15.84 -28.25 -11.86
N LEU A 177 -15.14 -28.87 -10.91
CA LEU A 177 -15.74 -29.20 -9.61
C LEU A 177 -15.66 -28.00 -8.67
N LYS A 178 -16.68 -27.78 -7.85
CA LYS A 178 -16.72 -26.71 -6.84
C LYS A 178 -15.51 -26.77 -5.90
N GLN A 179 -15.10 -27.96 -5.48
CA GLN A 179 -13.93 -28.15 -4.62
C GLN A 179 -12.61 -27.78 -5.34
N HIS A 180 -12.50 -28.07 -6.64
CA HIS A 180 -11.33 -27.69 -7.43
C HIS A 180 -11.19 -26.17 -7.50
N MET A 181 -12.29 -25.46 -7.78
CA MET A 181 -12.31 -23.98 -7.80
C MET A 181 -11.98 -23.37 -6.45
N HIS A 182 -12.48 -23.94 -5.35
CA HIS A 182 -12.11 -23.53 -3.99
C HIS A 182 -10.60 -23.66 -3.75
N MET A 183 -10.02 -24.84 -4.02
CA MET A 183 -8.57 -25.05 -3.82
C MET A 183 -7.73 -24.14 -4.70
N LEU A 184 -8.17 -23.89 -5.93
CA LEU A 184 -7.54 -22.96 -6.86
C LEU A 184 -7.57 -21.52 -6.35
N ALA A 185 -8.71 -21.05 -5.85
CA ALA A 185 -8.82 -19.72 -5.27
C ALA A 185 -7.87 -19.55 -4.08
N GLU A 186 -7.88 -20.50 -3.14
CA GLU A 186 -7.05 -20.46 -1.92
C GLU A 186 -5.54 -20.39 -2.25
N ARG A 187 -5.05 -21.26 -3.13
CA ARG A 187 -3.63 -21.29 -3.52
C ARG A 187 -3.19 -20.05 -4.32
N SER A 188 -4.14 -19.38 -4.97
CA SER A 188 -3.89 -18.18 -5.76
C SER A 188 -4.10 -16.88 -4.98
N GLY A 189 -4.29 -16.96 -3.66
CA GLY A 189 -4.39 -15.78 -2.80
C GLY A 189 -5.78 -15.13 -2.80
N TYR A 190 -6.85 -15.92 -2.91
CA TYR A 190 -8.22 -15.43 -2.82
C TYR A 190 -8.97 -16.10 -1.67
N ASN A 191 -9.93 -15.37 -1.08
CA ASN A 191 -11.04 -15.96 -0.35
C ASN A 191 -12.10 -16.43 -1.36
N TYR A 192 -12.74 -17.58 -1.13
CA TYR A 192 -13.68 -18.17 -2.07
C TYR A 192 -15.08 -18.36 -1.48
N GLU A 193 -16.08 -17.85 -2.18
CA GLU A 193 -17.50 -18.07 -1.90
C GLU A 193 -18.20 -18.61 -3.16
N ALA A 194 -19.14 -19.54 -2.99
CA ALA A 194 -19.92 -20.04 -4.12
C ALA A 194 -21.35 -20.42 -3.71
N VAL A 195 -22.31 -19.88 -4.45
CA VAL A 195 -23.76 -20.13 -4.27
C VAL A 195 -24.28 -20.84 -5.51
N GLN A 196 -24.96 -21.97 -5.32
CA GLN A 196 -25.65 -22.67 -6.40
C GLN A 196 -26.97 -21.96 -6.69
N LEU A 197 -27.18 -21.53 -7.94
CA LEU A 197 -28.37 -20.74 -8.33
C LEU A 197 -29.43 -21.58 -9.03
N ASN A 198 -29.04 -22.65 -9.72
CA ASN A 198 -29.93 -23.67 -10.24
C ASN A 198 -29.24 -25.05 -10.24
N LYS A 199 -29.78 -26.04 -10.95
CA LYS A 199 -29.23 -27.40 -11.02
C LYS A 199 -27.79 -27.46 -11.54
N PHE A 200 -27.40 -26.55 -12.41
CA PHE A 200 -26.10 -26.54 -13.11
C PHE A 200 -25.20 -25.41 -12.66
N ALA A 201 -25.75 -24.22 -12.49
CA ALA A 201 -25.01 -22.97 -12.40
C ALA A 201 -24.69 -22.58 -10.95
N HIS A 202 -23.42 -22.28 -10.71
CA HIS A 202 -22.94 -21.66 -9.49
C HIS A 202 -22.41 -20.27 -9.77
N LEU A 203 -22.75 -19.34 -8.89
CA LEU A 203 -22.12 -18.03 -8.82
C LEU A 203 -20.98 -18.09 -7.81
N GLN A 204 -19.76 -17.98 -8.32
CA GLN A 204 -18.51 -18.05 -7.57
C GLN A 204 -17.90 -16.65 -7.46
N VAL A 205 -17.41 -16.30 -6.28
CA VAL A 205 -16.76 -15.03 -6.00
C VAL A 205 -15.41 -15.31 -5.35
N LEU A 206 -14.34 -14.88 -6.01
CA LEU A 206 -12.98 -14.92 -5.50
C LEU A 206 -12.59 -13.50 -5.10
N THR A 207 -12.45 -13.22 -3.81
CA THR A 207 -12.04 -11.90 -3.31
C THR A 207 -10.56 -11.93 -2.98
N LYS A 208 -9.77 -10.99 -3.50
CA LYS A 208 -8.32 -10.95 -3.32
C LYS A 208 -7.96 -10.89 -1.83
N LYS A 209 -7.01 -11.72 -1.40
CA LYS A 209 -6.43 -11.64 -0.05
C LYS A 209 -5.33 -10.60 -0.05
N ASN A 210 -5.45 -9.60 0.83
CA ASN A 210 -4.40 -8.62 1.04
C ASN A 210 -3.50 -9.08 2.19
N PHE A 211 -2.26 -9.39 1.86
CA PHE A 211 -1.20 -9.59 2.83
C PHE A 211 -0.27 -8.38 2.79
N LYS A 212 -0.02 -7.78 3.94
CA LYS A 212 0.97 -6.69 4.05
C LYS A 212 2.36 -7.22 3.70
N ARG A 213 3.08 -6.48 2.87
CA ARG A 213 4.53 -6.60 2.69
C ARG A 213 5.23 -5.84 3.81
N PRO A 214 6.53 -6.11 4.08
CA PRO A 214 7.27 -5.35 5.09
C PRO A 214 7.18 -3.83 4.89
N ALA A 215 7.32 -3.33 3.66
CA ALA A 215 7.23 -1.89 3.37
C ALA A 215 5.86 -1.28 3.74
N ASP A 216 4.79 -2.07 3.72
CA ASP A 216 3.43 -1.63 4.10
C ASP A 216 3.27 -1.47 5.63
N LEU A 217 4.34 -1.71 6.41
CA LEU A 217 4.42 -1.46 7.86
C LEU A 217 5.00 -0.07 8.19
N ILE A 218 5.37 0.74 7.19
CA ILE A 218 5.77 2.14 7.40
C ILE A 218 4.52 3.00 7.60
N GLY A 219 4.53 3.81 8.66
CA GLY A 219 3.41 4.63 9.09
C GLY A 219 2.40 3.90 9.98
N ASP A 220 1.22 4.50 10.17
CA ASP A 220 0.16 3.99 11.03
C ASP A 220 0.64 3.65 12.46
N THR A 221 1.57 4.44 12.97
CA THR A 221 2.22 4.22 14.26
C THR A 221 1.27 4.54 15.42
N PRO A 222 1.45 3.94 16.61
CA PRO A 222 0.60 4.23 17.76
C PRO A 222 0.69 5.69 18.24
N LEU A 223 -0.45 6.22 18.69
CA LEU A 223 -0.54 7.45 19.47
C LEU A 223 -1.02 7.07 20.88
N VAL A 224 -0.28 7.48 21.91
CA VAL A 224 -0.58 7.11 23.31
C VAL A 224 -0.73 8.34 24.18
N GLU A 225 -1.67 8.32 25.13
CA GLU A 225 -1.82 9.39 26.13
C GLU A 225 -0.82 9.19 27.27
N LEU A 226 -0.03 10.22 27.58
CA LEU A 226 0.87 10.23 28.74
C LEU A 226 0.10 10.73 29.95
N THR A 227 0.08 9.93 31.02
CA THR A 227 -0.83 10.13 32.16
C THR A 227 -0.13 10.47 33.47
N THR A 228 1.19 10.31 33.53
CA THR A 228 1.97 10.46 34.77
C THR A 228 2.50 11.87 34.99
N PHE A 229 2.60 12.68 33.93
CA PHE A 229 3.12 14.04 34.01
C PHE A 229 2.05 15.03 34.48
N LYS A 230 2.46 16.02 35.29
CA LYS A 230 1.56 17.08 35.77
C LYS A 230 1.26 18.06 34.64
N LEU A 231 -0.03 18.25 34.35
CA LEU A 231 -0.50 19.14 33.29
C LEU A 231 -1.49 20.19 33.84
N PRO A 232 -1.63 21.36 33.20
CA PRO A 232 -2.69 22.30 33.47
C PRO A 232 -4.09 21.69 33.29
N ALA A 233 -5.09 22.23 33.99
CA ALA A 233 -6.46 21.74 33.90
C ALA A 233 -7.00 21.84 32.47
N GLY A 234 -7.50 20.71 31.94
CA GLY A 234 -8.04 20.62 30.59
C GLY A 234 -7.00 20.41 29.49
N VAL A 235 -5.75 20.12 29.83
CA VAL A 235 -4.70 19.72 28.89
C VAL A 235 -4.52 18.21 28.91
N ARG A 236 -4.43 17.59 27.73
CA ARG A 236 -4.10 16.19 27.52
C ARG A 236 -2.82 16.11 26.69
N LEU A 237 -1.91 15.20 27.04
CA LEU A 237 -0.63 15.05 26.35
C LEU A 237 -0.56 13.69 25.67
N PHE A 238 -0.30 13.67 24.37
CA PHE A 238 -0.18 12.46 23.58
C PHE A 238 1.20 12.36 22.94
N ALA A 239 1.79 11.17 22.97
CA ALA A 239 3.03 10.85 22.29
C ALA A 239 2.77 10.03 21.03
N LYS A 240 3.27 10.49 19.88
CA LYS A 240 3.24 9.77 18.61
C LYS A 240 4.52 8.95 18.48
N LEU A 241 4.38 7.62 18.47
CA LEU A 241 5.47 6.69 18.72
C LEU A 241 6.10 6.18 17.41
N GLU A 242 7.01 6.96 16.83
CA GLU A 242 7.59 6.66 15.51
C GLU A 242 8.65 5.55 15.53
N MET A 243 9.03 5.07 16.71
CA MET A 243 9.81 3.84 16.88
C MET A 243 9.09 2.56 16.40
N TYR A 244 7.78 2.62 16.15
CA TYR A 244 6.99 1.50 15.63
C TYR A 244 6.98 1.39 14.10
N ASN A 245 7.68 2.26 13.37
CA ASN A 245 7.94 2.00 11.95
C ASN A 245 8.88 0.80 11.79
N LEU A 246 8.89 0.16 10.62
CA LEU A 246 9.67 -1.06 10.34
C LEU A 246 11.16 -0.96 10.69
N GLY A 247 11.81 0.13 10.28
CA GLY A 247 13.20 0.46 10.55
C GLY A 247 13.42 1.12 11.91
N GLY A 248 12.35 1.29 12.69
CA GLY A 248 12.35 1.74 14.08
C GLY A 248 12.48 3.26 14.25
N SER A 249 12.14 4.05 13.24
CA SER A 249 12.15 5.50 13.38
C SER A 249 11.25 6.23 12.39
N ILE A 250 11.02 7.52 12.66
CA ILE A 250 10.30 8.44 11.77
C ILE A 250 10.93 8.58 10.38
N LYS A 251 12.22 8.26 10.22
CA LYS A 251 12.94 8.43 8.94
C LYS A 251 12.58 7.36 7.91
N ASP A 252 11.85 6.32 8.31
CA ASP A 252 11.31 5.34 7.37
C ASP A 252 10.29 6.00 6.43
N ARG A 253 9.46 6.91 6.97
CA ARG A 253 8.52 7.72 6.17
C ARG A 253 9.24 8.58 5.13
N LEU A 254 10.35 9.20 5.56
CA LEU A 254 11.19 10.01 4.68
C LEU A 254 11.81 9.18 3.56
N GLY A 255 12.40 8.04 3.92
CA GLY A 255 13.02 7.14 2.96
C GLY A 255 12.02 6.64 1.93
N GLN A 256 10.84 6.18 2.39
CA GLN A 256 9.76 5.74 1.53
C GLN A 256 9.33 6.83 0.54
N ASN A 257 8.96 8.02 1.05
CA ASN A 257 8.42 9.07 0.20
C ASN A 257 9.46 9.59 -0.80
N ILE A 258 10.72 9.81 -0.40
CA ILE A 258 11.77 10.26 -1.33
C ILE A 258 11.93 9.28 -2.50
N ILE A 259 11.99 7.98 -2.23
CA ILE A 259 12.18 6.97 -3.27
C ILE A 259 10.95 6.84 -4.16
N GLU A 260 9.75 6.77 -3.58
CA GLU A 260 8.51 6.63 -4.33
C GLU A 260 8.28 7.85 -5.24
N GLN A 261 8.51 9.07 -4.74
CA GLN A 261 8.38 10.28 -5.54
C GLN A 261 9.44 10.37 -6.65
N ALA A 262 10.69 10.00 -6.36
CA ALA A 262 11.76 9.97 -7.36
C ALA A 262 11.49 8.94 -8.46
N LEU A 263 10.94 7.77 -8.12
CA LEU A 263 10.51 6.76 -9.10
C LEU A 263 9.33 7.27 -9.94
N PHE A 264 8.34 7.88 -9.30
CA PHE A 264 7.18 8.47 -9.97
C PHE A 264 7.59 9.55 -11.00
N ARG A 265 8.55 10.40 -10.64
CA ARG A 265 9.10 11.43 -11.55
C ARG A 265 10.10 10.90 -12.58
N GLY A 266 10.58 9.65 -12.43
CA GLY A 266 11.62 9.08 -13.29
C GLY A 266 13.02 9.63 -13.02
N ASP A 267 13.28 10.17 -11.82
CA ASP A 267 14.56 10.75 -11.42
C ASP A 267 15.65 9.67 -11.26
N ILE A 268 15.26 8.45 -10.86
CA ILE A 268 16.19 7.32 -10.65
C ILE A 268 16.42 6.58 -11.97
N LYS A 269 17.51 6.93 -12.66
CA LYS A 269 17.83 6.40 -14.00
C LYS A 269 18.71 5.16 -13.99
N THR A 270 19.60 5.04 -13.01
CA THR A 270 20.64 4.00 -12.95
C THR A 270 20.26 2.83 -12.03
N GLY A 271 19.16 2.95 -11.28
CA GLY A 271 18.82 2.03 -10.20
C GLY A 271 19.68 2.23 -8.92
N GLU A 272 20.52 3.26 -8.88
CA GLU A 272 21.37 3.60 -7.73
C GLU A 272 20.92 4.88 -7.04
N VAL A 273 20.90 4.84 -5.71
CA VAL A 273 20.56 5.94 -4.81
C VAL A 273 21.78 6.22 -3.92
N VAL A 274 22.03 7.49 -3.65
CA VAL A 274 23.13 7.93 -2.78
C VAL A 274 22.69 8.97 -1.75
N GLU A 275 23.20 8.86 -0.53
CA GLU A 275 22.98 9.84 0.55
C GLU A 275 24.24 9.97 1.41
N ALA A 276 24.38 11.10 2.11
CA ALA A 276 25.34 11.29 3.19
C ALA A 276 24.61 11.33 4.53
N THR A 277 24.74 10.26 5.32
CA THR A 277 24.13 10.18 6.64
C THR A 277 24.77 9.09 7.49
N ALA A 278 24.77 9.30 8.80
CA ALA A 278 25.12 8.28 9.79
C ALA A 278 23.92 7.92 10.70
N GLY A 279 22.74 8.43 10.36
CA GLY A 279 21.55 8.38 11.19
C GLY A 279 20.46 7.48 10.62
N ASN A 280 19.27 7.63 11.20
CA ASN A 280 18.09 6.87 10.83
C ASN A 280 17.65 7.06 9.37
N THR A 281 18.02 8.17 8.71
CA THR A 281 17.73 8.40 7.27
C THR A 281 18.31 7.30 6.39
N GLY A 282 19.52 6.81 6.68
CA GLY A 282 20.13 5.75 5.88
C GLY A 282 19.41 4.41 6.03
N ILE A 283 18.86 4.13 7.21
CA ILE A 283 18.04 2.93 7.47
C ILE A 283 16.72 3.02 6.70
N GLY A 284 16.01 4.15 6.80
CA GLY A 284 14.76 4.38 6.07
C GLY A 284 14.93 4.29 4.55
N LEU A 285 16.01 4.86 4.01
CA LEU A 285 16.36 4.73 2.59
C LEU A 285 16.72 3.29 2.22
N ALA A 286 17.42 2.55 3.07
CA ALA A 286 17.77 1.15 2.78
C ALA A 286 16.52 0.28 2.63
N LEU A 287 15.54 0.46 3.52
CA LEU A 287 14.23 -0.21 3.43
C LEU A 287 13.48 0.16 2.16
N ALA A 288 13.41 1.45 1.82
CA ALA A 288 12.74 1.92 0.62
C ALA A 288 13.41 1.41 -0.66
N CYS A 289 14.74 1.48 -0.74
CA CYS A 289 15.49 0.92 -1.87
C CYS A 289 15.26 -0.59 -2.01
N GLN A 290 15.26 -1.35 -0.91
CA GLN A 290 15.00 -2.78 -0.93
C GLN A 290 13.61 -3.12 -1.48
N ALA A 291 12.59 -2.35 -1.09
CA ALA A 291 11.21 -2.54 -1.55
C ALA A 291 11.04 -2.33 -3.07
N HIS A 292 11.93 -1.55 -3.69
CA HIS A 292 11.91 -1.21 -5.11
C HIS A 292 13.07 -1.82 -5.92
N GLY A 293 13.88 -2.71 -5.32
CA GLY A 293 15.00 -3.34 -6.01
C GLY A 293 16.15 -2.39 -6.40
N LEU A 294 16.27 -1.27 -5.70
CA LEU A 294 17.32 -0.26 -5.91
C LEU A 294 18.54 -0.54 -5.03
N LYS A 295 19.71 -0.05 -5.47
CA LYS A 295 20.94 -0.07 -4.67
C LYS A 295 21.08 1.24 -3.90
N LEU A 296 21.44 1.15 -2.62
CA LEU A 296 21.76 2.30 -1.80
C LEU A 296 23.25 2.35 -1.47
N ARG A 297 23.87 3.51 -1.71
CA ARG A 297 25.21 3.87 -1.24
C ARG A 297 25.12 5.00 -0.22
N VAL A 298 25.71 4.83 0.95
CA VAL A 298 25.70 5.84 2.02
C VAL A 298 27.12 6.28 2.37
N TYR A 299 27.37 7.58 2.28
CA TYR A 299 28.61 8.20 2.74
C TYR A 299 28.51 8.56 4.22
N VAL A 300 29.42 8.04 5.03
CA VAL A 300 29.40 8.16 6.50
C VAL A 300 30.78 8.49 7.06
N PRO A 301 30.94 9.47 7.97
CA PRO A 301 32.24 9.70 8.60
C PRO A 301 32.61 8.55 9.57
N GLN A 302 33.89 8.16 9.63
CA GLN A 302 34.35 6.95 10.33
C GLN A 302 33.96 6.81 11.83
N LYS A 303 33.72 7.90 12.56
CA LYS A 303 33.47 7.87 14.02
C LYS A 303 32.00 7.83 14.47
N PHE A 304 31.05 7.70 13.54
CA PHE A 304 29.63 7.68 13.91
C PHE A 304 29.14 6.28 14.31
N SER A 305 27.92 6.19 14.87
CA SER A 305 27.30 4.98 15.45
C SER A 305 27.58 3.72 14.62
N VAL A 306 28.14 2.71 15.28
CA VAL A 306 28.43 1.40 14.69
C VAL A 306 27.14 0.62 14.49
N GLU A 307 26.21 0.72 15.45
CA GLU A 307 24.92 0.03 15.46
C GLU A 307 24.08 0.42 14.24
N LYS A 308 23.96 1.72 13.95
CA LYS A 308 23.20 2.21 12.78
C LYS A 308 23.86 1.76 11.47
N GLN A 309 25.19 1.74 11.41
CA GLN A 309 25.92 1.24 10.24
C GLN A 309 25.71 -0.26 10.01
N ASP A 310 25.71 -1.06 11.08
CA ASP A 310 25.48 -2.49 10.99
C ASP A 310 24.05 -2.80 10.50
N ILE A 311 23.05 -2.07 10.99
CA ILE A 311 21.67 -2.17 10.49
C ILE A 311 21.61 -1.81 9.00
N MET A 312 22.22 -0.71 8.57
CA MET A 312 22.24 -0.32 7.16
C MET A 312 22.87 -1.40 6.27
N ARG A 313 24.01 -1.99 6.67
CA ARG A 313 24.64 -3.09 5.92
C ARG A 313 23.76 -4.34 5.89
N ALA A 314 23.10 -4.68 7.00
CA ALA A 314 22.18 -5.81 7.05
C ALA A 314 20.99 -5.64 6.10
N LEU A 315 20.56 -4.39 5.86
CA LEU A 315 19.53 -4.03 4.88
C LEU A 315 20.06 -3.90 3.44
N GLY A 316 21.34 -4.19 3.21
CA GLY A 316 21.95 -4.22 1.87
C GLY A 316 22.54 -2.89 1.39
N ALA A 317 22.66 -1.88 2.26
CA ALA A 317 23.31 -0.61 1.91
C ALA A 317 24.85 -0.77 1.82
N GLU A 318 25.44 -0.17 0.79
CA GLU A 318 26.89 -0.01 0.68
C GLU A 318 27.33 1.21 1.49
N LEU A 319 28.20 1.02 2.48
CA LEU A 319 28.74 2.13 3.27
C LEU A 319 30.13 2.55 2.77
N VAL A 320 30.29 3.85 2.49
CA VAL A 320 31.56 4.46 2.12
C VAL A 320 32.00 5.42 3.22
N HIS A 321 33.13 5.09 3.86
CA HIS A 321 33.64 5.91 4.95
C HIS A 321 34.41 7.14 4.45
N THR A 322 34.08 8.32 4.97
CA THR A 322 34.83 9.56 4.73
C THR A 322 35.71 9.94 5.92
N ALA A 323 36.66 10.85 5.71
CA ALA A 323 37.57 11.31 6.75
C ALA A 323 36.79 11.98 7.89
N THR A 324 37.11 11.61 9.13
CA THR A 324 36.44 12.16 10.33
C THR A 324 36.61 13.67 10.44
N ALA A 325 37.77 14.20 10.03
CA ALA A 325 38.10 15.63 10.12
C ALA A 325 37.15 16.51 9.28
N ASP A 326 36.59 15.97 8.20
CA ASP A 326 35.69 16.71 7.31
C ASP A 326 34.22 16.63 7.77
N GLY A 327 33.94 15.79 8.77
CA GLY A 327 32.61 15.61 9.34
C GLY A 327 31.54 15.27 8.30
N MET A 328 30.31 15.68 8.59
CA MET A 328 29.17 15.44 7.70
C MET A 328 29.23 16.28 6.43
N LEU A 329 29.86 17.46 6.46
CA LEU A 329 30.05 18.30 5.28
C LEU A 329 30.90 17.59 4.22
N GLY A 330 31.99 16.94 4.63
CA GLY A 330 32.81 16.12 3.74
C GLY A 330 32.05 14.92 3.17
N ALA A 331 31.22 14.25 3.99
CA ALA A 331 30.37 13.16 3.53
C ALA A 331 29.36 13.62 2.46
N ARG A 332 28.70 14.77 2.66
CA ARG A 332 27.78 15.38 1.69
C ARG A 332 28.47 15.74 0.38
N ALA A 333 29.66 16.34 0.45
CA ALA A 333 30.45 16.68 -0.74
C ALA A 333 30.83 15.42 -1.54
N ALA A 334 31.22 14.34 -0.86
CA ALA A 334 31.57 13.06 -1.48
C ALA A 334 30.34 12.37 -2.12
N ALA A 335 29.19 12.34 -1.43
CA ALA A 335 27.95 11.80 -1.97
C ALA A 335 27.50 12.56 -3.22
N LYS A 336 27.54 13.90 -3.18
CA LYS A 336 27.21 14.73 -4.34
C LYS A 336 28.16 14.50 -5.52
N SER A 337 29.47 14.42 -5.25
CA SER A 337 30.46 14.15 -6.31
C SER A 337 30.27 12.78 -6.95
N TYR A 338 29.88 11.75 -6.15
CA TYR A 338 29.52 10.44 -6.69
C TYR A 338 28.28 10.50 -7.58
N ALA A 339 27.23 11.20 -7.14
CA ALA A 339 26.01 11.40 -7.92
C ALA A 339 26.30 12.10 -9.26
N ASP A 340 27.05 13.19 -9.22
CA ASP A 340 27.43 13.98 -10.41
C ASP A 340 28.27 13.14 -11.41
N ALA A 341 29.10 12.22 -10.92
CA ALA A 341 29.96 11.37 -11.75
C ALA A 341 29.25 10.13 -12.33
N THR A 342 28.28 9.56 -11.61
CA THR A 342 27.66 8.26 -11.96
C THR A 342 26.23 8.38 -12.47
N GLY A 343 25.55 9.49 -12.19
CA GLY A 343 24.11 9.65 -12.43
C GLY A 343 23.24 8.97 -11.38
N ALA A 344 23.80 8.50 -10.26
CA ALA A 344 23.02 8.02 -9.11
C ALA A 344 22.14 9.13 -8.55
N PHE A 345 20.95 8.77 -8.04
CA PHE A 345 20.02 9.72 -7.47
C PHE A 345 20.48 10.15 -6.07
N TYR A 346 20.88 11.42 -5.91
CA TYR A 346 21.23 11.98 -4.62
C TYR A 346 19.99 12.51 -3.90
N THR A 347 19.64 11.90 -2.76
CA THR A 347 18.39 12.17 -2.05
C THR A 347 18.35 13.54 -1.37
N ASN A 348 19.50 13.99 -0.87
CA ASN A 348 19.72 15.32 -0.28
C ASN A 348 18.64 15.73 0.74
N GLN A 349 18.50 14.98 1.83
CA GLN A 349 17.42 15.15 2.82
C GLN A 349 17.25 16.59 3.37
N PHE A 350 18.27 17.44 3.31
CA PHE A 350 18.23 18.80 3.90
C PHE A 350 17.61 19.86 2.99
N GLU A 351 17.51 19.60 1.68
CA GLU A 351 17.10 20.60 0.68
C GLU A 351 15.90 20.13 -0.15
N THR A 352 15.63 18.82 -0.22
CA THR A 352 14.48 18.31 -0.97
C THR A 352 13.14 18.63 -0.32
N LEU A 353 12.17 19.13 -1.11
CA LEU A 353 10.78 19.32 -0.70
C LEU A 353 10.03 18.00 -0.45
N ASP A 354 10.57 16.88 -0.93
CA ASP A 354 10.03 15.55 -0.60
C ASP A 354 10.16 15.27 0.91
N ASN A 355 11.06 15.96 1.64
CA ASN A 355 11.21 15.78 3.08
C ASN A 355 9.99 16.25 3.86
N PRO A 356 9.60 17.55 3.87
CA PRO A 356 8.39 17.98 4.57
C PRO A 356 7.12 17.25 4.06
N ALA A 357 7.03 16.96 2.76
CA ALA A 357 5.90 16.22 2.18
C ALA A 357 5.73 14.79 2.73
N SER A 358 6.82 14.19 3.26
CA SER A 358 6.80 12.83 3.83
C SER A 358 5.88 12.68 5.05
N TYR A 359 5.46 13.79 5.66
CA TYR A 359 4.73 13.78 6.93
C TYR A 359 3.24 14.14 6.78
N ASP A 360 2.72 14.23 5.56
CA ASP A 360 1.31 14.48 5.29
C ASP A 360 0.41 13.37 5.87
N LYS A 361 0.81 12.10 5.71
CA LYS A 361 0.09 10.97 6.31
C LYS A 361 0.17 11.02 7.83
N LEU A 362 1.32 11.40 8.39
CA LEU A 362 1.51 11.53 9.84
C LEU A 362 0.56 12.58 10.45
N ALA A 363 0.39 13.73 9.79
CA ALA A 363 -0.56 14.75 10.23
C ALA A 363 -2.00 14.20 10.28
N ARG A 364 -2.42 13.46 9.24
CA ARG A 364 -3.74 12.81 9.19
C ARG A 364 -3.92 11.76 10.27
N GLU A 365 -2.94 10.88 10.46
CA GLU A 365 -2.94 9.86 11.51
C GLU A 365 -3.16 10.48 12.90
N ILE A 366 -2.56 11.64 13.15
CA ILE A 366 -2.73 12.37 14.41
C ILE A 366 -4.16 12.93 14.51
N THR A 367 -4.63 13.66 13.49
CA THR A 367 -5.97 14.28 13.53
C THR A 367 -7.10 13.26 13.57
N ASP A 368 -6.96 12.13 12.90
CA ASP A 368 -7.95 11.06 12.92
C ASP A 368 -8.05 10.41 14.31
N ALA A 369 -6.95 10.39 15.07
CA ALA A 369 -6.89 9.79 16.40
C ALA A 369 -7.42 10.70 17.51
N VAL A 370 -7.13 12.01 17.48
CA VAL A 370 -7.48 12.95 18.58
C VAL A 370 -8.47 14.04 18.19
N GLY A 371 -8.84 14.14 16.92
CA GLY A 371 -9.63 15.25 16.40
C GLY A 371 -8.81 16.55 16.39
N THR A 372 -9.24 17.54 17.18
CA THR A 372 -8.54 18.82 17.28
C THR A 372 -7.17 18.64 17.96
N VAL A 373 -6.14 19.20 17.34
CA VAL A 373 -4.79 19.30 17.90
C VAL A 373 -4.58 20.76 18.31
N ASP A 374 -4.42 21.04 19.59
CA ASP A 374 -4.24 22.40 20.10
C ASP A 374 -2.77 22.81 20.11
N MET A 375 -1.87 21.83 20.22
CA MET A 375 -0.42 22.04 20.08
C MET A 375 0.27 20.82 19.47
N ILE A 376 1.22 21.08 18.57
CA ILE A 376 2.14 20.06 18.05
C ILE A 376 3.57 20.43 18.42
N VAL A 377 4.32 19.44 18.94
CA VAL A 377 5.71 19.59 19.37
C VAL A 377 6.60 18.59 18.64
N ALA A 378 7.59 19.09 17.91
CA ALA A 378 8.54 18.26 17.17
C ALA A 378 9.95 18.87 17.15
N GLY A 379 10.95 18.00 17.30
CA GLY A 379 12.35 18.42 17.21
C GLY A 379 12.83 18.64 15.78
N ALA A 380 13.80 19.54 15.61
CA ALA A 380 14.39 19.88 14.32
C ALA A 380 15.76 19.24 14.12
N GLY A 381 15.82 18.21 13.26
CA GLY A 381 17.06 17.71 12.67
C GLY A 381 17.25 18.27 11.26
N SER A 382 16.69 17.61 10.25
CA SER A 382 16.58 18.22 8.91
C SER A 382 15.52 19.33 8.86
N GLY A 383 14.63 19.42 9.86
CA GLY A 383 13.46 20.32 9.88
C GLY A 383 12.19 19.72 9.28
N GLY A 384 12.29 18.67 8.45
CA GLY A 384 11.17 18.20 7.63
C GLY A 384 9.94 17.76 8.42
N THR A 385 10.13 17.05 9.53
CA THR A 385 9.01 16.63 10.40
C THR A 385 8.22 17.82 10.94
N PHE A 386 8.92 18.82 11.48
CA PHE A 386 8.27 20.01 12.01
C PHE A 386 7.57 20.78 10.89
N THR A 387 8.26 21.03 9.77
CA THR A 387 7.68 21.76 8.63
C THR A 387 6.42 21.09 8.11
N GLY A 388 6.46 19.80 7.78
CA GLY A 388 5.31 19.09 7.21
C GLY A 388 4.11 19.04 8.17
N LEU A 389 4.35 18.86 9.46
CA LEU A 389 3.28 18.93 10.47
C LEU A 389 2.73 20.36 10.62
N ALA A 390 3.60 21.37 10.71
CA ALA A 390 3.21 22.76 10.88
C ALA A 390 2.40 23.28 9.68
N GLU A 391 2.81 22.97 8.45
CA GLU A 391 2.07 23.35 7.23
C GLU A 391 0.62 22.84 7.22
N ARG A 392 0.37 21.68 7.84
CA ARG A 392 -0.94 21.00 7.83
C ARG A 392 -1.79 21.40 9.03
N LEU A 393 -1.16 21.56 10.19
CA LEU A 393 -1.86 21.77 11.46
C LEU A 393 -1.97 23.26 11.82
N LYS A 394 -1.01 24.11 11.46
CA LYS A 394 -1.08 25.54 11.81
C LYS A 394 -2.32 26.24 11.24
N PRO A 395 -2.77 25.98 9.99
CA PRO A 395 -3.99 26.59 9.45
C PRO A 395 -5.26 26.25 10.22
N THR A 396 -5.27 25.19 11.04
CA THR A 396 -6.42 24.81 11.88
C THR A 396 -6.45 25.53 13.23
N GLY A 397 -5.46 26.41 13.49
CA GLY A 397 -5.28 27.09 14.78
C GLY A 397 -4.36 26.37 15.75
N THR A 398 -3.71 25.27 15.32
CA THR A 398 -2.75 24.53 16.14
C THR A 398 -1.53 25.38 16.46
N ARG A 399 -1.13 25.43 17.74
CA ARG A 399 0.16 26.04 18.15
C ARG A 399 1.32 25.12 17.77
N THR A 400 2.31 25.64 17.05
CA THR A 400 3.45 24.85 16.56
C THR A 400 4.74 25.17 17.34
N VAL A 401 5.29 24.18 18.03
CA VAL A 401 6.50 24.30 18.86
C VAL A 401 7.63 23.46 18.27
N ILE A 402 8.70 24.14 17.85
CA ILE A 402 9.91 23.48 17.34
C ILE A 402 10.92 23.33 18.47
N VAL A 403 11.58 22.18 18.53
CA VAL A 403 12.52 21.85 19.63
C VAL A 403 13.94 21.74 19.10
N GLU A 404 14.87 22.36 19.82
CA GLU A 404 16.30 22.26 19.55
C GLU A 404 17.10 22.02 20.84
N PRO A 405 18.30 21.43 20.74
CA PRO A 405 19.22 21.36 21.86
C PRO A 405 19.98 22.68 22.04
N VAL A 406 20.49 22.93 23.24
CA VAL A 406 21.56 23.93 23.46
C VAL A 406 22.74 23.59 22.54
N GLY A 407 23.24 24.56 21.77
CA GLY A 407 24.24 24.35 20.72
C GLY A 407 23.66 24.34 19.30
N SER A 408 22.34 24.44 19.16
CA SER A 408 21.66 24.69 17.88
C SER A 408 21.34 26.18 17.68
N ILE A 409 21.11 26.58 16.42
CA ILE A 409 21.03 28.00 16.02
C ILE A 409 19.61 28.55 15.83
N LEU A 410 18.54 27.75 15.93
CA LEU A 410 17.18 28.19 15.56
C LEU A 410 16.69 29.34 16.44
N ASN A 411 17.04 29.34 17.73
CA ASN A 411 16.68 30.43 18.66
C ASN A 411 17.74 31.54 18.75
N GLY A 412 18.64 31.65 17.76
CA GLY A 412 19.71 32.65 17.74
C GLY A 412 20.90 32.34 18.65
N GLY A 413 20.99 31.12 19.17
CA GLY A 413 22.13 30.63 19.96
C GLY A 413 23.38 30.40 19.11
N ALA A 414 24.53 30.20 19.78
CA ALA A 414 25.76 29.82 19.12
C ALA A 414 25.77 28.32 18.79
N SER A 415 26.28 27.98 17.61
CA SER A 415 26.51 26.57 17.24
C SER A 415 27.53 25.93 18.18
N GLY A 416 27.23 24.73 18.66
CA GLY A 416 28.06 23.96 19.57
C GLY A 416 27.69 22.49 19.59
N SER A 417 28.55 21.67 20.20
CA SER A 417 28.30 20.23 20.34
C SER A 417 27.23 19.92 21.39
N HIS A 418 26.42 18.90 21.13
CA HIS A 418 25.38 18.39 22.01
C HIS A 418 25.32 16.86 21.98
N ARG A 419 24.83 16.26 23.07
CA ARG A 419 24.64 14.80 23.20
C ARG A 419 23.29 14.34 22.66
N THR A 420 22.30 15.24 22.61
CA THR A 420 20.95 14.93 22.16
C THR A 420 20.93 14.61 20.65
N GLU A 421 20.97 13.34 20.29
CA GLU A 421 21.01 12.92 18.89
C GLU A 421 19.69 13.15 18.11
N GLY A 422 19.85 13.36 16.80
CA GLY A 422 18.74 13.43 15.83
C GLY A 422 18.13 14.81 15.64
N ILE A 423 18.45 15.78 16.51
CA ILE A 423 18.02 17.17 16.44
C ILE A 423 19.21 18.12 16.63
N GLY A 424 19.00 19.41 16.38
CA GLY A 424 20.01 20.46 16.37
C GLY A 424 20.48 20.75 14.95
N VAL A 425 20.45 22.03 14.60
CA VAL A 425 20.80 22.51 13.25
C VAL A 425 21.97 23.48 13.32
N GLU A 426 22.84 23.40 12.31
CA GLU A 426 23.96 24.33 12.12
C GLU A 426 23.65 25.38 11.03
N VAL A 427 22.66 25.08 10.19
CA VAL A 427 22.19 25.93 9.09
C VAL A 427 20.67 25.89 9.10
N TRP A 428 20.04 27.04 8.85
CA TRP A 428 18.58 27.13 8.76
C TRP A 428 18.06 26.26 7.61
N PRO A 429 17.10 25.33 7.85
CA PRO A 429 16.54 24.50 6.78
C PRO A 429 15.81 25.32 5.73
N GLU A 430 16.06 25.09 4.44
CA GLU A 430 15.55 25.94 3.35
C GLU A 430 14.01 25.95 3.27
N PHE A 431 13.38 24.81 3.54
CA PHE A 431 11.92 24.67 3.53
C PHE A 431 11.26 25.07 4.86
N LEU A 432 12.00 25.50 5.88
CA LEU A 432 11.43 25.92 7.15
C LEU A 432 11.11 27.43 7.11
N GLU A 433 9.87 27.77 6.78
CA GLU A 433 9.42 29.16 6.86
C GLU A 433 9.26 29.61 8.33
N HIS A 434 9.76 30.80 8.68
CA HIS A 434 9.67 31.34 10.05
C HIS A 434 8.23 31.50 10.53
N ASN A 435 7.29 31.81 9.63
CA ASN A 435 5.86 31.96 9.95
C ASN A 435 5.22 30.65 10.45
N LEU A 436 5.84 29.47 10.20
CA LEU A 436 5.36 28.18 10.66
C LEU A 436 5.65 27.94 12.15
N ILE A 437 6.47 28.77 12.80
CA ILE A 437 6.93 28.55 14.18
C ILE A 437 6.21 29.53 15.13
N ASP A 438 5.51 29.00 16.14
CA ASP A 438 4.94 29.84 17.22
C ASP A 438 5.85 29.92 18.46
N ALA A 439 6.71 28.92 18.66
CA ALA A 439 7.74 28.91 19.70
C ALA A 439 8.92 28.02 19.31
N VAL A 440 10.11 28.42 19.77
CA VAL A 440 11.33 27.61 19.75
C VAL A 440 11.67 27.26 21.20
N GLU A 441 11.79 25.98 21.51
CA GLU A 441 12.22 25.48 22.83
C GLU A 441 13.65 24.96 22.74
N THR A 442 14.59 25.67 23.37
CA THR A 442 16.00 25.28 23.47
C THR A 442 16.20 24.46 24.75
N ILE A 443 16.48 23.15 24.62
CA ILE A 443 16.56 22.20 25.73
C ILE A 443 18.01 21.75 25.98
N SER A 444 18.45 21.72 27.24
CA SER A 444 19.77 21.20 27.58
C SER A 444 19.80 19.67 27.50
N ASP A 445 20.98 19.09 27.26
CA ASP A 445 21.17 17.64 27.31
C ASP A 445 20.71 17.07 28.67
N ASP A 446 21.08 17.68 29.79
CA ASP A 446 20.68 17.20 31.12
C ASP A 446 19.15 17.10 31.28
N ALA A 447 18.41 18.07 30.76
CA ALA A 447 16.95 18.05 30.79
C ALA A 447 16.38 16.96 29.86
N ALA A 448 16.92 16.83 28.64
CA ALA A 448 16.51 15.82 27.68
C ALA A 448 16.71 14.39 28.22
N PHE A 449 17.89 14.09 28.76
CA PHE A 449 18.21 12.76 29.30
C PHE A 449 17.45 12.47 30.61
N ALA A 450 17.23 13.48 31.46
CA ALA A 450 16.35 13.33 32.62
C ALA A 450 14.91 12.95 32.21
N ALA A 451 14.38 13.58 31.15
CA ALA A 451 13.06 13.27 30.62
C ALA A 451 12.98 11.87 30.00
N VAL A 452 14.03 11.40 29.29
CA VAL A 452 14.11 10.00 28.81
C VAL A 452 13.99 9.02 29.98
N LYS A 453 14.74 9.24 31.05
CA LYS A 453 14.67 8.39 32.25
C LYS A 453 13.29 8.41 32.90
N GLN A 454 12.65 9.57 32.95
CA GLN A 454 11.29 9.69 33.47
C GLN A 454 10.28 8.93 32.60
N LEU A 455 10.36 9.04 31.28
CA LEU A 455 9.50 8.28 30.35
C LEU A 455 9.63 6.77 30.54
N ALA A 456 10.86 6.26 30.68
CA ALA A 456 11.09 4.84 30.91
C ALA A 456 10.52 4.37 32.25
N VAL A 457 10.72 5.13 33.33
CA VAL A 457 10.28 4.74 34.68
C VAL A 457 8.79 4.92 34.90
N GLN A 458 8.20 5.99 34.36
CA GLN A 458 6.83 6.39 34.67
C GLN A 458 5.82 5.86 33.64
N GLU A 459 6.18 5.84 32.36
CA GLU A 459 5.28 5.44 31.25
C GLU A 459 5.69 4.11 30.59
N GLY A 460 6.86 3.56 30.93
CA GLY A 460 7.40 2.35 30.29
C GLY A 460 7.85 2.56 28.84
N LEU A 461 8.07 3.81 28.43
CA LEU A 461 8.46 4.16 27.05
C LEU A 461 9.98 4.24 26.90
N LEU A 462 10.55 3.37 26.05
CA LEU A 462 11.99 3.28 25.78
C LEU A 462 12.36 4.09 24.52
N VAL A 463 12.58 5.40 24.70
CA VAL A 463 12.70 6.36 23.59
C VAL A 463 14.09 7.00 23.49
N GLY A 464 14.44 7.51 22.31
CA GLY A 464 15.70 8.25 22.08
C GLY A 464 15.76 9.63 22.76
N SER A 465 16.96 10.23 22.80
CA SER A 465 17.22 11.51 23.50
C SER A 465 16.40 12.69 22.96
N SER A 466 16.15 12.76 21.66
CA SER A 466 15.30 13.80 21.05
C SER A 466 13.85 13.74 21.50
N SER A 467 13.35 12.56 21.90
CA SER A 467 12.04 12.39 22.51
C SER A 467 11.98 13.01 23.90
N GLY A 468 13.04 12.86 24.70
CA GLY A 468 13.15 13.52 26.01
C GLY A 468 13.20 15.05 25.91
N ALA A 469 13.93 15.58 24.92
CA ALA A 469 13.91 17.01 24.62
C ALA A 469 12.50 17.48 24.23
N SER A 470 11.82 16.73 23.35
CA SER A 470 10.48 17.06 22.87
C SER A 470 9.43 17.00 23.99
N LEU A 471 9.52 16.03 24.90
CA LEU A 471 8.68 15.97 26.10
C LEU A 471 8.90 17.20 26.98
N THR A 472 10.15 17.57 27.24
CA THR A 472 10.48 18.74 28.08
C THR A 472 9.86 20.01 27.51
N ALA A 473 10.00 20.22 26.20
CA ALA A 473 9.39 21.33 25.48
C ALA A 473 7.85 21.32 25.57
N ALA A 474 7.22 20.16 25.42
CA ALA A 474 5.76 20.02 25.55
C ALA A 474 5.27 20.40 26.96
N LEU A 475 5.98 19.95 28.00
CA LEU A 475 5.67 20.31 29.39
C LEU A 475 5.88 21.80 29.66
N ASN A 476 6.95 22.40 29.13
CA ASN A 476 7.24 23.83 29.24
C ASN A 476 6.20 24.70 28.54
N GLN A 477 5.51 24.20 27.52
CA GLN A 477 4.55 24.97 26.73
C GLN A 477 3.09 24.65 27.08
N ALA A 478 2.83 23.59 27.85
CA ALA A 478 1.48 23.10 28.16
C ALA A 478 0.55 24.16 28.75
N GLN A 479 1.07 25.14 29.51
CA GLN A 479 0.28 26.24 30.08
C GLN A 479 -0.24 27.26 29.05
N ASN A 480 0.27 27.22 27.82
CA ASN A 480 -0.10 28.16 26.75
C ASN A 480 -1.30 27.69 25.92
N VAL A 481 -1.82 26.50 26.19
CA VAL A 481 -2.95 25.90 25.46
C VAL A 481 -3.93 25.22 26.41
N LYS A 482 -5.11 24.88 25.88
CA LYS A 482 -6.07 23.96 26.48
C LYS A 482 -6.41 22.91 25.42
N GLY A 483 -6.69 21.68 25.82
CA GLY A 483 -7.00 20.59 24.91
C GLY A 483 -5.81 19.66 24.63
N ASN A 484 -5.69 19.19 23.40
CA ASN A 484 -4.80 18.10 23.03
C ASN A 484 -3.42 18.62 22.57
N VAL A 485 -2.38 18.28 23.33
CA VAL A 485 -0.97 18.48 22.97
C VAL A 485 -0.44 17.17 22.42
N VAL A 486 0.15 17.20 21.23
CA VAL A 486 0.78 16.04 20.59
C VAL A 486 2.29 16.28 20.49
N VAL A 487 3.09 15.31 20.96
CA VAL A 487 4.55 15.33 20.89
C VAL A 487 5.05 14.15 20.06
N ILE A 488 6.04 14.39 19.19
CA ILE A 488 6.62 13.36 18.33
C ILE A 488 7.81 12.69 19.04
N PHE A 489 7.78 11.36 19.18
CA PHE A 489 8.89 10.55 19.68
C PHE A 489 9.54 9.80 18.50
N PRO A 490 10.69 10.28 17.98
CA PRO A 490 11.16 9.88 16.65
C PRO A 490 11.69 8.45 16.53
N ASP A 491 12.23 7.87 17.60
CA ASP A 491 12.87 6.56 17.62
C ASP A 491 13.02 5.97 19.03
N ALA A 492 13.50 4.71 19.09
CA ALA A 492 13.72 3.94 20.31
C ALA A 492 15.12 4.13 20.91
N SER A 493 15.24 3.84 22.20
CA SER A 493 16.51 3.97 22.96
C SER A 493 17.55 2.88 22.67
N ASP A 494 17.14 1.75 22.10
CA ASP A 494 17.97 0.54 21.90
C ASP A 494 19.24 0.82 21.10
N ARG A 495 19.17 1.76 20.17
CA ARG A 495 20.29 2.24 19.34
C ARG A 495 21.29 3.13 20.06
N TYR A 496 21.00 3.50 21.30
CA TYR A 496 21.76 4.47 22.09
C TYR A 496 22.28 3.88 23.42
N LEU A 497 22.17 2.56 23.60
CA LEU A 497 22.61 1.90 24.83
C LEU A 497 24.13 2.02 25.05
N SER A 498 24.93 1.96 23.98
CA SER A 498 26.39 2.17 24.04
C SER A 498 26.79 3.59 24.43
N GLN A 499 25.83 4.53 24.42
CA GLN A 499 26.01 5.92 24.81
C GLN A 499 25.45 6.22 26.20
N HIS A 500 25.08 5.20 26.96
CA HIS A 500 24.59 5.34 28.33
C HIS A 500 23.35 6.24 28.43
N ILE A 501 22.40 6.09 27.51
CA ILE A 501 21.20 6.97 27.39
C ILE A 501 20.34 7.07 28.68
N TYR A 502 20.47 6.12 29.60
CA TYR A 502 19.73 6.08 30.88
C TYR A 502 20.54 6.55 32.10
N GLU A 503 21.82 6.88 31.91
CA GLU A 503 22.74 7.40 32.93
C GLU A 503 22.81 8.93 32.86
#